data_AF-A0A830BFC3-F1
#
_entry.id   AF-A0A830BFC3-F1
#
_cell.length_a   1.000
_cell.length_b   1.000
_cell.length_c   1.000
_cell.angle_alpha   90.00
_cell.angle_beta   90.00
_cell.angle_gamma   90.00
#
_symmetry.space_group_name_H-M   'P 1'
#
loop_
_entity.id
_entity.type
_entity.pdbx_description
1 polymer ?
#
loop_
_entity_poly.entity_id
_entity_poly.type
_entity_poly.pdbx_seq_one_letter_code
_entity_poly.pdbx_strand_id
1 'polypeptide(L)'
;MSCLASCCASLTCGLCTSVASGITKRSARIAYCGLFGVTLIVSWILREVAQPLLKHFSWINTSDNLSKEWFQAQAVLRVSLGSFLFFGILAVIMIGIKDQNDRRDSWHHGGWIAKMLIWALLFILMFFLPNAVVSVYGVISKFGAGLFLLVQVIILLDATHSWNDSWVAKDEQKWYLALLAVNGSLLPASVISVYCAYVCYTGLSSEPRDYVCNGLHNKSKAVTLSTLILGMLTTVLSVLYSALRAGSSTTFLSPPSSPRAGDKKPLLESDELESGKKGKGETEARPVSYSYTFFHLIFALASMYSAMLLSGWTSNSENPDLIDVGWTSVWVRICTEWVTAGLYI
;
A
#
# COMPACT_ATOMS: atom_id res chain seq x y z
N MET A 1 0.64 40.61 -13.35
CA MET A 1 0.40 39.16 -13.51
C MET A 1 1.70 38.33 -13.49
N SER A 2 2.86 38.87 -13.87
CA SER A 2 4.11 38.10 -14.01
C SER A 2 4.91 37.86 -12.71
N CYS A 3 4.80 38.75 -11.70
CA CYS A 3 5.56 38.58 -10.45
C CYS A 3 4.97 37.54 -9.49
N LEU A 4 3.64 37.35 -9.50
CA LEU A 4 2.97 36.33 -8.68
C LEU A 4 3.29 34.90 -9.17
N ALA A 5 3.31 34.69 -10.49
CA ALA A 5 3.71 33.42 -11.08
C ALA A 5 5.20 33.09 -10.82
N SER A 6 6.07 34.10 -10.88
CA SER A 6 7.51 33.92 -10.59
C SER A 6 7.78 33.63 -9.11
N CYS A 7 6.98 34.18 -8.19
CA CYS A 7 7.11 33.93 -6.75
C CYS A 7 6.57 32.55 -6.35
N CYS A 8 5.47 32.11 -6.97
CA CYS A 8 4.96 30.74 -6.80
C CYS A 8 5.92 29.69 -7.38
N ALA A 9 6.60 29.97 -8.50
CA ALA A 9 7.61 29.08 -9.07
C ALA A 9 8.87 28.97 -8.19
N SER A 10 9.35 30.07 -7.59
CA SER A 10 10.52 30.04 -6.70
C SER A 10 10.23 29.43 -5.33
N LEU A 11 9.03 29.62 -4.78
CA LEU A 11 8.60 28.99 -3.52
C LEU A 11 8.36 27.47 -3.69
N THR A 12 7.75 27.05 -4.80
CA THR A 12 7.59 25.62 -5.11
C THR A 12 8.93 24.96 -5.42
N CYS A 13 9.84 25.63 -6.13
CA CYS A 13 11.17 25.08 -6.41
C CYS A 13 12.06 24.98 -5.16
N GLY A 14 11.99 25.96 -4.25
CA GLY A 14 12.70 25.94 -2.98
C GLY A 14 12.20 24.86 -2.02
N LEU A 15 10.87 24.68 -1.92
CA LEU A 15 10.28 23.61 -1.11
C LEU A 15 10.57 22.23 -1.73
N CYS A 16 10.46 22.08 -3.04
CA CYS A 16 10.80 20.83 -3.74
C CYS A 16 12.28 20.47 -3.61
N THR A 17 13.18 21.45 -3.62
CA THR A 17 14.63 21.23 -3.44
C THR A 17 14.98 20.89 -1.99
N SER A 18 14.32 21.54 -1.01
CA SER A 18 14.46 21.22 0.41
C SER A 18 13.91 19.83 0.76
N VAL A 19 12.73 19.49 0.23
CA VAL A 19 12.13 18.15 0.37
C VAL A 19 12.96 17.10 -0.36
N ALA A 20 13.41 17.34 -1.58
CA ALA A 20 14.27 16.40 -2.32
C ALA A 20 15.63 16.18 -1.64
N SER A 21 16.26 17.24 -1.11
CA SER A 21 17.52 17.12 -0.36
C SER A 21 17.34 16.45 1.00
N GLY A 22 16.24 16.71 1.71
CA GLY A 22 15.87 16.02 2.95
C GLY A 22 15.54 14.54 2.76
N ILE A 23 14.89 14.18 1.66
CA ILE A 23 14.65 12.80 1.25
C ILE A 23 15.95 12.10 0.85
N THR A 24 16.86 12.78 0.15
CA THR A 24 18.15 12.17 -0.20
C THR A 24 18.98 11.86 1.06
N LYS A 25 18.79 12.62 2.15
CA LYS A 25 19.37 12.36 3.48
C LYS A 25 18.63 11.30 4.33
N ARG A 26 17.39 10.92 3.99
CA ARG A 26 16.58 9.92 4.72
C ARG A 26 16.09 8.83 3.76
N SER A 27 16.53 7.59 3.96
CA SER A 27 16.09 6.35 3.29
C SER A 27 14.95 6.52 2.26
N ALA A 28 15.25 6.34 0.97
CA ALA A 28 14.30 6.42 -0.16
C ALA A 28 12.97 5.70 0.09
N ARG A 29 13.00 4.61 0.87
CA ARG A 29 11.83 3.83 1.29
C ARG A 29 10.79 4.67 2.04
N ILE A 30 11.24 5.53 2.96
CA ILE A 30 10.35 6.40 3.76
C ILE A 30 9.70 7.45 2.86
N ALA A 31 10.41 7.93 1.85
CA ALA A 31 9.86 8.90 0.91
C ALA A 31 8.77 8.30 0.00
N TYR A 32 8.93 7.05 -0.46
CA TYR A 32 7.86 6.35 -1.16
C TYR A 32 6.64 6.10 -0.25
N CYS A 33 6.84 5.78 1.03
CA CYS A 33 5.75 5.73 2.02
C CYS A 33 5.03 7.07 2.16
N GLY A 34 5.78 8.17 2.25
CA GLY A 34 5.23 9.52 2.31
C GLY A 34 4.41 9.85 1.05
N LEU A 35 4.95 9.55 -0.13
CA LEU A 35 4.27 9.78 -1.41
C LEU A 35 2.96 9.00 -1.52
N PHE A 36 2.96 7.74 -1.09
CA PHE A 36 1.76 6.92 -1.02
C PHE A 36 0.75 7.46 0.01
N GLY A 37 1.21 7.88 1.19
CA GLY A 37 0.36 8.51 2.21
C GLY A 37 -0.30 9.80 1.70
N VAL A 38 0.44 10.66 1.00
CA VAL A 38 -0.11 11.85 0.34
C VAL A 38 -1.15 11.46 -0.71
N THR A 39 -0.89 10.44 -1.51
CA THR A 39 -1.84 9.90 -2.49
C THR A 39 -3.15 9.47 -1.83
N LEU A 40 -3.08 8.79 -0.69
CA LEU A 40 -4.25 8.36 0.08
C LEU A 40 -5.09 9.55 0.56
N ILE A 41 -4.44 10.57 1.12
CA ILE A 41 -5.10 11.79 1.58
C ILE A 41 -5.74 12.52 0.40
N VAL A 42 -5.03 12.67 -0.71
CA VAL A 42 -5.55 13.29 -1.93
C VAL A 42 -6.76 12.53 -2.48
N SER A 43 -6.69 11.19 -2.50
CA SER A 43 -7.80 10.33 -2.91
C SER A 43 -9.03 10.53 -2.02
N TRP A 44 -8.84 10.64 -0.71
CA TRP A 44 -9.93 10.88 0.23
C TRP A 44 -10.52 12.29 0.08
N ILE A 45 -9.70 13.33 -0.08
CA ILE A 45 -10.20 14.70 -0.32
C ILE A 45 -11.01 14.76 -1.63
N LEU A 46 -10.48 14.18 -2.71
CA LEU A 46 -11.15 14.16 -4.00
C LEU A 46 -12.43 13.32 -3.97
N ARG A 47 -12.48 12.26 -3.17
CA ARG A 47 -13.72 11.50 -2.94
C ARG A 47 -14.87 12.40 -2.45
N GLU A 48 -14.59 13.36 -1.58
CA GLU A 48 -15.62 14.22 -1.00
C GLU A 48 -15.91 15.48 -1.85
N VAL A 49 -14.88 16.03 -2.52
CA VAL A 49 -14.95 17.36 -3.15
C VAL A 49 -15.01 17.31 -4.68
N ALA A 50 -14.65 16.20 -5.33
CA ALA A 50 -14.50 16.18 -6.79
C ALA A 50 -15.83 16.16 -7.57
N GLN A 51 -16.98 15.89 -6.94
CA GLN A 51 -18.27 15.80 -7.62
C GLN A 51 -18.59 17.03 -8.52
N PRO A 52 -18.56 18.28 -8.04
CA PRO A 52 -18.81 19.46 -8.89
C PRO A 52 -17.80 19.59 -10.04
N LEU A 53 -16.54 19.21 -9.81
CA LEU A 53 -15.49 19.25 -10.82
C LEU A 53 -15.73 18.20 -11.92
N LEU A 54 -16.10 16.98 -11.53
CA LEU A 54 -16.33 15.86 -12.46
C LEU A 54 -17.55 16.06 -13.35
N LYS A 55 -18.58 16.78 -12.86
CA LYS A 55 -19.76 17.14 -13.65
C LYS A 55 -19.45 18.06 -14.83
N HIS A 56 -18.35 18.81 -14.77
CA HIS A 56 -17.96 19.72 -15.85
C HIS A 56 -17.38 18.97 -17.06
N PHE A 57 -16.87 17.76 -16.87
CA PHE A 57 -16.27 16.97 -17.93
C PHE A 57 -17.31 16.10 -18.63
N SER A 58 -17.63 16.42 -19.89
CA SER A 58 -18.66 15.73 -20.68
C SER A 58 -18.38 14.25 -20.96
N TRP A 59 -17.11 13.84 -21.00
CA TRP A 59 -16.73 12.43 -21.15
C TRP A 59 -16.88 11.61 -19.86
N ILE A 60 -16.99 12.29 -18.70
CA ILE A 60 -17.20 11.64 -17.40
C ILE A 60 -18.70 11.64 -17.07
N ASN A 61 -19.38 12.77 -17.22
CA ASN A 61 -20.81 12.90 -16.98
C ASN A 61 -21.63 12.42 -18.19
N THR A 62 -21.77 11.10 -18.33
CA THR A 62 -22.45 10.49 -19.49
C THR A 62 -23.97 10.52 -19.39
N SER A 63 -24.53 10.72 -18.19
CA SER A 63 -25.99 10.72 -17.96
C SER A 63 -26.37 11.61 -16.78
N ASP A 64 -27.56 12.21 -16.84
CA ASP A 64 -28.04 13.15 -15.81
C ASP A 64 -28.47 12.47 -14.48
N ASN A 65 -28.65 11.15 -14.48
CA ASN A 65 -29.13 10.38 -13.32
C ASN A 65 -28.02 9.74 -12.48
N LEU A 66 -26.75 10.13 -12.64
CA LEU A 66 -25.64 9.52 -11.90
C LEU A 66 -25.66 9.90 -10.41
N SER A 67 -25.58 8.87 -9.55
CA SER A 67 -25.54 9.03 -8.10
C SER A 67 -24.27 9.75 -7.61
N LYS A 68 -24.34 10.33 -6.41
CA LYS A 68 -23.16 10.97 -5.79
C LYS A 68 -22.04 9.96 -5.59
N GLU A 69 -22.40 8.77 -5.11
CA GLU A 69 -21.52 7.63 -4.83
C GLU A 69 -20.72 7.23 -6.08
N TRP A 70 -21.36 7.27 -7.26
CA TRP A 70 -20.69 7.02 -8.53
C TRP A 70 -19.54 7.99 -8.78
N PHE A 71 -19.78 9.30 -8.59
CA PHE A 71 -18.72 10.32 -8.75
C PHE A 71 -17.59 10.16 -7.72
N GLN A 72 -17.93 9.78 -6.48
CA GLN A 72 -16.94 9.49 -5.45
C GLN A 72 -16.03 8.32 -5.86
N ALA A 73 -16.63 7.21 -6.33
CA ALA A 73 -15.88 6.04 -6.81
C ALA A 73 -14.99 6.38 -8.02
N GLN A 74 -15.51 7.16 -8.97
CA GLN A 74 -14.79 7.58 -10.17
C GLN A 74 -13.60 8.51 -9.88
N ALA A 75 -13.71 9.39 -8.88
CA ALA A 75 -12.60 10.22 -8.42
C ALA A 75 -11.48 9.35 -7.83
N VAL A 76 -11.85 8.46 -6.92
CA VAL A 76 -10.92 7.55 -6.21
C VAL A 76 -10.20 6.62 -7.20
N LEU A 77 -10.94 6.00 -8.13
CA LEU A 77 -10.38 5.07 -9.10
C LEU A 77 -9.36 5.74 -10.01
N ARG A 78 -9.57 6.99 -10.43
CA ARG A 78 -8.63 7.75 -11.28
C ARG A 78 -7.34 8.10 -10.54
N VAL A 79 -7.43 8.59 -9.31
CA VAL A 79 -6.25 8.90 -8.49
C VAL A 79 -5.46 7.62 -8.19
N SER A 80 -6.16 6.56 -7.79
CA SER A 80 -5.58 5.26 -7.54
C SER A 80 -4.90 4.66 -8.78
N LEU A 81 -5.51 4.76 -9.96
CA LEU A 81 -4.92 4.29 -11.22
C LEU A 81 -3.59 5.00 -11.51
N GLY A 82 -3.53 6.32 -11.31
CA GLY A 82 -2.29 7.07 -11.49
C GLY A 82 -1.19 6.61 -10.53
N SER A 83 -1.56 6.27 -9.30
CA SER A 83 -0.65 5.72 -8.30
C SER A 83 -0.20 4.30 -8.63
N PHE A 84 -1.12 3.43 -9.05
CA PHE A 84 -0.83 2.08 -9.49
C PHE A 84 0.14 2.08 -10.68
N LEU A 85 -0.08 2.95 -11.67
CA LEU A 85 0.84 3.10 -12.80
C LEU A 85 2.21 3.62 -12.36
N PHE A 86 2.26 4.60 -11.47
CA PHE A 86 3.52 5.13 -10.95
C PHE A 86 4.37 4.03 -10.28
N PHE A 87 3.80 3.31 -9.32
CA PHE A 87 4.52 2.25 -8.60
C PHE A 87 4.72 0.98 -9.46
N GLY A 88 3.75 0.63 -10.30
CA GLY A 88 3.84 -0.52 -11.21
C GLY A 88 4.92 -0.34 -12.27
N ILE A 89 5.04 0.84 -12.88
CA ILE A 89 6.11 1.16 -13.83
C ILE A 89 7.46 1.11 -13.12
N LEU A 90 7.57 1.67 -11.90
CA LEU A 90 8.81 1.56 -11.11
C LEU A 90 9.13 0.09 -10.78
N ALA A 91 8.15 -0.74 -10.42
CA ALA A 91 8.37 -2.16 -10.16
C ALA A 91 8.95 -2.87 -11.40
N VAL A 92 8.41 -2.59 -12.59
CA VAL A 92 8.88 -3.15 -13.86
C VAL A 92 10.29 -2.68 -14.20
N ILE A 93 10.59 -1.38 -14.06
CA ILE A 93 11.94 -0.83 -14.31
C ILE A 93 12.99 -1.49 -13.41
N MET A 94 12.60 -1.82 -12.18
CA MET A 94 13.49 -2.37 -11.16
C MET A 94 13.70 -3.89 -11.24
N ILE A 95 13.11 -4.58 -12.22
CA ILE A 95 13.26 -6.04 -12.39
C ILE A 95 14.73 -6.41 -12.61
N GLY A 96 15.22 -7.34 -11.79
CA GLY A 96 16.52 -7.98 -11.96
C GLY A 96 17.72 -7.19 -11.46
N ILE A 97 17.52 -6.14 -10.64
CA ILE A 97 18.63 -5.44 -9.97
C ILE A 97 19.17 -6.33 -8.84
N LYS A 98 20.48 -6.59 -8.87
CA LYS A 98 21.18 -7.43 -7.89
C LYS A 98 22.22 -6.68 -7.06
N ASP A 99 22.78 -5.62 -7.63
CA ASP A 99 23.88 -4.85 -7.05
C ASP A 99 23.64 -3.33 -7.18
N GLN A 100 24.34 -2.57 -6.34
CA GLN A 100 24.23 -1.11 -6.28
C GLN A 100 24.99 -0.39 -7.40
N ASN A 101 25.75 -1.10 -8.25
CA ASN A 101 26.48 -0.49 -9.36
C ASN A 101 25.57 -0.25 -10.58
N ASP A 102 24.38 -0.88 -10.61
CA ASP A 102 23.38 -0.63 -11.64
C ASP A 102 22.89 0.83 -11.60
N ARG A 103 22.88 1.50 -12.76
CA ARG A 103 22.36 2.88 -12.90
C ARG A 103 20.93 3.02 -12.37
N ARG A 104 20.14 1.94 -12.39
CA ARG A 104 18.77 1.91 -11.86
C ARG A 104 18.71 2.06 -10.34
N ASP A 105 19.75 1.64 -9.61
CA ASP A 105 19.88 1.89 -8.16
C ASP A 105 19.93 3.40 -7.86
N SER A 106 20.75 4.13 -8.63
CA SER A 106 20.83 5.58 -8.53
C SER A 106 19.47 6.24 -8.81
N TRP A 107 18.71 5.72 -9.77
CA TRP A 107 17.33 6.18 -9.99
C TRP A 107 16.42 5.85 -8.81
N HIS A 108 16.53 4.68 -8.17
CA HIS A 108 15.68 4.33 -7.02
C HIS A 108 15.86 5.29 -5.84
N HIS A 109 17.10 5.67 -5.56
CA HIS A 109 17.46 6.53 -4.42
C HIS A 109 17.43 8.04 -4.73
N GLY A 110 17.67 8.44 -5.98
CA GLY A 110 17.79 9.83 -6.41
C GLY A 110 16.61 10.31 -7.27
N GLY A 111 16.81 11.41 -8.01
CA GLY A 111 15.86 11.89 -9.02
C GLY A 111 14.45 12.24 -8.50
N TRP A 112 14.32 12.63 -7.24
CA TRP A 112 13.03 12.85 -6.58
C TRP A 112 12.17 13.92 -7.24
N ILE A 113 12.76 15.02 -7.70
CA ILE A 113 12.01 16.08 -8.39
C ILE A 113 11.32 15.52 -9.65
N ALA A 114 12.05 14.76 -10.46
CA ALA A 114 11.48 14.12 -11.64
C ALA A 114 10.36 13.12 -11.28
N LYS A 115 10.55 12.33 -10.21
CA LYS A 115 9.51 11.41 -9.72
C LYS A 115 8.25 12.13 -9.25
N MET A 116 8.39 13.23 -8.51
CA MET A 116 7.25 14.04 -8.05
C MET A 116 6.48 14.63 -9.23
N LEU A 117 7.19 15.11 -10.26
CA LEU A 117 6.56 15.62 -11.48
C LEU A 117 5.84 14.51 -12.26
N ILE A 118 6.47 13.35 -12.44
CA ILE A 118 5.85 12.18 -13.11
C ILE A 118 4.61 11.72 -12.33
N TRP A 119 4.71 11.63 -11.00
CA TRP A 119 3.59 11.26 -10.13
C TRP A 119 2.42 12.23 -10.27
N ALA A 120 2.67 13.54 -10.18
CA ALA A 120 1.64 14.56 -10.34
C ALA A 120 1.03 14.55 -11.76
N LEU A 121 1.87 14.36 -12.79
CA LEU A 121 1.42 14.28 -14.17
C LEU A 121 0.51 13.07 -14.39
N LEU A 122 0.89 11.89 -13.89
CA LEU A 122 0.06 10.69 -13.97
C LEU A 122 -1.32 10.91 -13.34
N PHE A 123 -1.39 11.61 -12.21
CA PHE A 123 -2.68 11.91 -11.57
C PHE A 123 -3.57 12.76 -12.46
N ILE A 124 -3.02 13.82 -13.04
CA ILE A 124 -3.76 14.71 -13.95
C ILE A 124 -4.23 13.94 -15.18
N LEU A 125 -3.34 13.14 -15.79
CA LEU A 125 -3.65 12.36 -16.99
C LEU A 125 -4.80 11.38 -16.79
N MET A 126 -4.95 10.79 -15.60
CA MET A 126 -6.03 9.84 -15.34
C MET A 126 -7.44 10.47 -15.40
N PHE A 127 -7.56 11.79 -15.23
CA PHE A 127 -8.85 12.48 -15.38
C PHE A 127 -9.30 12.63 -16.84
N PHE A 128 -8.38 12.51 -17.80
CA PHE A 128 -8.68 12.53 -19.22
C PHE A 128 -9.05 11.15 -19.78
N LEU A 129 -8.97 10.08 -18.97
CA LEU A 129 -9.33 8.74 -19.41
C LEU A 129 -10.86 8.53 -19.47
N PRO A 130 -11.35 7.79 -20.49
CA PRO A 130 -12.76 7.46 -20.61
C PRO A 130 -13.22 6.48 -19.52
N ASN A 131 -14.50 6.52 -19.19
CA ASN A 131 -15.11 5.72 -18.12
C ASN A 131 -14.88 4.20 -18.32
N ALA A 132 -14.79 3.72 -19.56
CA ALA A 132 -14.53 2.30 -19.86
C ALA A 132 -13.19 1.82 -19.29
N VAL A 133 -12.10 2.59 -19.45
CA VAL A 133 -10.76 2.22 -18.97
C VAL A 133 -10.73 2.21 -17.45
N VAL A 134 -11.35 3.21 -16.82
CA VAL A 134 -11.44 3.30 -15.35
C VAL A 134 -12.29 2.17 -14.77
N SER A 135 -13.33 1.74 -15.48
CA SER A 135 -14.16 0.60 -15.08
C SER A 135 -13.38 -0.72 -15.13
N VAL A 136 -12.61 -0.96 -16.20
CA VAL A 136 -11.72 -2.13 -16.30
C VAL A 136 -10.70 -2.13 -15.15
N TYR A 137 -10.09 -0.98 -14.87
CA TYR A 137 -9.20 -0.85 -13.70
C TYR A 137 -9.93 -1.15 -12.38
N GLY A 138 -11.17 -0.70 -12.22
CA GLY A 138 -12.00 -1.02 -11.05
C GLY A 138 -12.24 -2.52 -10.87
N VAL A 139 -12.43 -3.27 -11.95
CA VAL A 139 -12.55 -4.74 -11.89
C VAL A 139 -11.23 -5.38 -11.49
N ILE A 140 -10.13 -5.01 -12.15
CA ILE A 140 -8.79 -5.54 -11.85
C ILE A 140 -8.36 -5.20 -10.41
N SER A 141 -8.74 -4.00 -9.94
CA SER A 141 -8.43 -3.51 -8.59
C SER A 141 -9.02 -4.37 -7.49
N LYS A 142 -10.15 -5.06 -7.70
CA LYS A 142 -10.74 -5.99 -6.72
C LYS A 142 -9.81 -7.17 -6.45
N PHE A 143 -9.27 -7.76 -7.52
CA PHE A 143 -8.33 -8.87 -7.41
C PHE A 143 -7.01 -8.42 -6.79
N GLY A 144 -6.46 -7.29 -7.24
CA GLY A 144 -5.22 -6.74 -6.65
C GLY A 144 -5.40 -6.30 -5.20
N ALA A 145 -6.58 -5.82 -4.81
CA ALA A 145 -6.92 -5.55 -3.42
C ALA A 145 -6.93 -6.83 -2.57
N GLY A 146 -7.45 -7.95 -3.11
CA GLY A 146 -7.33 -9.26 -2.49
C GLY A 146 -5.89 -9.71 -2.28
N LEU A 147 -5.05 -9.57 -3.31
CA LEU A 147 -3.62 -9.86 -3.21
C LEU A 147 -2.91 -8.97 -2.18
N PHE A 148 -3.28 -7.69 -2.10
CA PHE A 148 -2.75 -6.79 -1.09
C PHE A 148 -3.15 -7.21 0.33
N LEU A 149 -4.40 -7.65 0.54
CA LEU A 149 -4.83 -8.14 1.85
C LEU A 149 -4.00 -9.36 2.30
N LEU A 150 -3.69 -10.28 1.38
CA LEU A 150 -2.78 -11.40 1.66
C LEU A 150 -1.37 -10.92 2.04
N VAL A 151 -0.82 -9.97 1.28
CA VAL A 151 0.49 -9.36 1.60
C VAL A 151 0.44 -8.65 2.95
N GLN A 152 -0.63 -7.93 3.25
CA GLN A 152 -0.84 -7.24 4.52
C GLN A 152 -0.88 -8.22 5.70
N VAL A 153 -1.48 -9.40 5.52
CA VAL A 153 -1.48 -10.47 6.53
C VAL A 153 -0.08 -11.00 6.78
N ILE A 154 0.68 -11.26 5.72
CA ILE A 154 2.06 -11.76 5.85
C ILE A 154 2.92 -10.72 6.59
N ILE A 155 2.73 -9.43 6.27
CA ILE A 155 3.38 -8.33 6.97
C ILE A 155 2.96 -8.28 8.44
N LEU A 156 1.67 -8.47 8.73
CA LEU A 156 1.15 -8.48 10.10
C LEU A 156 1.73 -9.67 10.89
N LEU A 157 1.81 -10.86 10.29
CA LEU A 157 2.43 -12.04 10.89
C LEU A 157 3.90 -11.78 11.25
N ASP A 158 4.73 -11.30 10.30
CA ASP A 158 6.14 -10.98 10.61
C ASP A 158 6.23 -9.90 11.70
N ALA A 159 5.35 -8.89 11.66
CA ALA A 159 5.30 -7.85 12.68
C ALA A 159 5.00 -8.41 14.06
N THR A 160 3.98 -9.26 14.19
CA THR A 160 3.58 -9.81 15.49
C THR A 160 4.60 -10.83 16.01
N HIS A 161 5.17 -11.68 15.15
CA HIS A 161 6.26 -12.58 15.55
C HIS A 161 7.52 -11.80 15.93
N SER A 162 7.92 -10.79 15.16
CA SER A 162 9.07 -9.96 15.50
C SER A 162 8.87 -9.15 16.79
N TRP A 163 7.62 -8.76 17.08
CA TRP A 163 7.26 -8.10 18.34
C TRP A 163 7.37 -9.09 19.50
N ASN A 164 6.77 -10.28 19.37
CA ASN A 164 6.87 -11.36 20.33
C ASN A 164 8.33 -11.70 20.65
N ASP A 165 9.16 -11.96 19.63
CA ASP A 165 10.58 -12.29 19.78
C ASP A 165 11.36 -11.19 20.52
N SER A 166 11.01 -9.93 20.29
CA SER A 166 11.66 -8.79 20.95
C SER A 166 11.30 -8.67 22.43
N TRP A 167 10.10 -9.11 22.83
CA TRP A 167 9.68 -9.15 24.23
C TRP A 167 10.25 -10.37 24.93
N VAL A 168 10.18 -11.54 24.30
CA VAL A 168 10.80 -12.79 24.75
C VAL A 168 12.30 -12.59 25.03
N ALA A 169 13.00 -11.89 24.13
CA ALA A 169 14.44 -11.64 24.28
C ALA A 169 14.82 -10.74 25.46
N LYS A 170 13.88 -9.93 25.97
CA LYS A 170 14.09 -9.01 27.09
C LYS A 170 13.76 -9.61 28.45
N ASP A 171 13.10 -10.76 28.48
CA ASP A 171 12.73 -11.41 29.73
C ASP A 171 13.90 -12.21 30.31
N GLU A 172 14.03 -12.18 31.63
CA GLU A 172 15.08 -12.87 32.37
C GLU A 172 14.73 -14.35 32.57
N GLN A 173 13.43 -14.71 32.63
CA GLN A 173 12.95 -16.08 32.78
C GLN A 173 12.77 -16.80 31.43
N LYS A 174 13.88 -16.92 30.69
CA LYS A 174 13.94 -17.53 29.34
C LYS A 174 13.36 -18.95 29.24
N TRP A 175 13.26 -19.68 30.35
CA TRP A 175 12.78 -21.07 30.37
C TRP A 175 11.24 -21.21 30.31
N TYR A 176 10.47 -20.31 30.94
CA TYR A 176 9.01 -20.25 30.76
C TYR A 176 8.65 -19.84 29.33
N LEU A 177 9.44 -18.94 28.76
CA LEU A 177 9.28 -18.49 27.38
C LEU A 177 9.73 -19.51 26.35
N ALA A 178 10.75 -20.33 26.63
CA ALA A 178 11.09 -21.48 25.81
C ALA A 178 9.91 -22.48 25.77
N LEU A 179 9.23 -22.67 26.90
CA LEU A 179 8.00 -23.48 26.99
C LEU A 179 6.84 -22.85 26.21
N LEU A 180 6.69 -21.52 26.24
CA LEU A 180 5.68 -20.79 25.46
C LEU A 180 5.99 -20.79 23.95
N ALA A 181 7.27 -20.72 23.58
CA ALA A 181 7.73 -20.77 22.19
C ALA A 181 7.54 -22.17 21.58
N VAL A 182 7.74 -23.23 22.36
CA VAL A 182 7.51 -24.63 21.94
C VAL A 182 6.01 -24.95 21.79
N ASN A 183 5.13 -24.28 22.55
CA ASN A 183 3.68 -24.50 22.52
C ASN A 183 2.88 -23.49 21.68
N GLY A 184 3.56 -22.58 20.97
CA GLY A 184 2.93 -21.51 20.20
C GLY A 184 2.69 -20.25 21.05
N SER A 185 3.04 -19.09 20.49
CA SER A 185 2.91 -17.80 21.14
C SER A 185 1.48 -17.25 21.06
N LEU A 186 0.88 -16.93 22.22
CA LEU A 186 -0.49 -16.41 22.35
C LEU A 186 -0.68 -15.04 21.66
N LEU A 187 0.38 -14.22 21.58
CA LEU A 187 0.31 -12.89 20.97
C LEU A 187 0.02 -12.98 19.45
N PRO A 188 0.85 -13.64 18.61
CA PRO A 188 0.49 -13.96 17.22
C PRO A 188 -0.88 -14.60 17.05
N ALA A 189 -1.24 -15.59 17.88
CA ALA A 189 -2.54 -16.25 17.81
C ALA A 189 -3.71 -15.27 17.98
N SER A 190 -3.64 -14.41 19.01
CA SER A 190 -4.70 -13.44 19.31
C SER A 190 -4.85 -12.38 18.22
N VAL A 191 -3.74 -11.85 17.70
CA VAL A 191 -3.75 -10.83 16.64
C VAL A 191 -4.35 -11.38 15.35
N ILE A 192 -3.96 -12.60 14.97
CA ILE A 192 -4.46 -13.24 13.74
C ILE A 192 -5.92 -13.64 13.88
N SER A 193 -6.36 -14.11 15.04
CA SER A 193 -7.77 -14.40 15.30
C SER A 193 -8.65 -13.15 15.18
N VAL A 194 -8.23 -12.02 15.77
CA VAL A 194 -8.94 -10.73 15.63
C VAL A 194 -8.97 -10.26 14.17
N TYR A 195 -7.87 -10.42 13.43
CA TYR A 195 -7.82 -10.05 12.02
C TYR A 195 -8.74 -10.93 11.16
N CYS A 196 -8.73 -12.25 11.35
CA CYS A 196 -9.63 -13.17 10.64
C CYS A 196 -11.09 -12.81 10.93
N ALA A 197 -11.44 -12.55 12.19
CA ALA A 197 -12.78 -12.09 12.55
C ALA A 197 -13.17 -10.77 11.84
N TYR A 198 -12.24 -9.83 11.70
CA TYR A 198 -12.45 -8.59 10.96
C TYR A 198 -12.63 -8.83 9.44
N VAL A 199 -11.81 -9.68 8.82
CA VAL A 199 -11.94 -10.03 7.40
C VAL A 199 -13.25 -10.76 7.14
N CYS A 200 -13.64 -11.70 8.00
CA CYS A 200 -14.92 -12.39 7.97
C CYS A 200 -16.08 -11.39 8.04
N TYR A 201 -16.11 -10.53 9.07
CA TYR A 201 -17.13 -9.50 9.24
C TYR A 201 -17.26 -8.58 8.02
N THR A 202 -16.13 -8.12 7.47
CA THR A 202 -16.11 -7.25 6.28
C THR A 202 -16.43 -7.98 4.98
N GLY A 203 -16.19 -9.29 4.93
CA GLY A 203 -16.62 -10.20 3.87
C GLY A 203 -18.13 -10.28 3.83
N LEU A 204 -18.76 -10.71 4.93
CA LEU A 204 -20.22 -10.84 5.02
C LEU A 204 -20.94 -9.49 4.83
N SER A 205 -20.37 -8.37 5.29
CA SER A 205 -20.98 -7.06 5.06
C SER A 205 -20.99 -6.63 3.58
N SER A 206 -20.15 -7.26 2.75
CA SER A 206 -20.04 -7.01 1.31
C SER A 206 -21.01 -7.83 0.45
N GLU A 207 -21.85 -8.69 1.03
CA GLU A 207 -22.88 -9.43 0.27
C GLU A 207 -23.77 -8.48 -0.55
N PRO A 208 -24.27 -8.90 -1.73
CA PRO A 208 -25.16 -8.08 -2.56
C PRO A 208 -26.42 -7.60 -1.83
N ARG A 209 -26.95 -6.45 -2.26
CA ARG A 209 -28.05 -5.74 -1.57
C ARG A 209 -29.42 -6.39 -1.71
N ASP A 210 -29.58 -7.22 -2.74
CA ASP A 210 -30.76 -8.02 -3.01
C ASP A 210 -30.80 -9.33 -2.20
N TYR A 211 -29.74 -9.64 -1.45
CA TYR A 211 -29.67 -10.83 -0.63
C TYR A 211 -30.45 -10.68 0.68
N VAL A 212 -31.50 -11.50 0.83
CA VAL A 212 -32.53 -11.43 1.90
C VAL A 212 -31.95 -11.45 3.32
N CYS A 213 -30.79 -12.08 3.51
CA CYS A 213 -30.21 -12.29 4.85
C CYS A 213 -29.35 -11.12 5.35
N ASN A 214 -28.91 -10.19 4.49
CA ASN A 214 -28.02 -9.10 4.90
C ASN A 214 -28.80 -7.90 5.46
N GLY A 215 -29.25 -8.01 6.72
CA GLY A 215 -29.96 -6.94 7.43
C GLY A 215 -29.12 -5.69 7.73
N LEU A 216 -27.80 -5.74 7.51
CA LEU A 216 -26.87 -4.63 7.79
C LEU A 216 -27.08 -3.44 6.84
N HIS A 217 -27.58 -3.71 5.63
CA HIS A 217 -27.84 -2.71 4.59
C HIS A 217 -29.02 -1.80 4.92
N ASN A 218 -30.03 -2.31 5.64
CA ASN A 218 -31.17 -1.50 6.10
C ASN A 218 -30.77 -0.44 7.14
N LYS A 219 -29.59 -0.57 7.76
CA LYS A 219 -29.07 0.38 8.76
C LYS A 219 -27.88 1.22 8.29
N SER A 220 -27.19 0.84 7.21
CA SER A 220 -25.98 1.55 6.75
C SER A 220 -25.88 1.59 5.22
N LYS A 221 -26.23 2.73 4.62
CA LYS A 221 -26.12 2.95 3.16
C LYS A 221 -24.69 3.28 2.69
N ALA A 222 -23.80 3.65 3.62
CA ALA A 222 -22.45 4.09 3.36
C ALA A 222 -21.46 3.40 4.30
N VAL A 223 -20.26 3.11 3.79
CA VAL A 223 -19.12 2.68 4.59
C VAL A 223 -18.86 3.74 5.67
N THR A 224 -18.91 3.36 6.94
CA THR A 224 -18.76 4.30 8.06
C THR A 224 -17.37 4.92 8.03
N LEU A 225 -17.30 6.22 8.32
CA LEU A 225 -16.04 6.97 8.36
C LEU A 225 -14.97 6.29 9.24
N SER A 226 -15.38 5.67 10.35
CA SER A 226 -14.49 4.88 11.21
C SER A 226 -13.82 3.72 10.49
N THR A 227 -14.55 2.97 9.65
CA THR A 227 -14.00 1.85 8.89
C THR A 227 -13.06 2.30 7.78
N LEU A 228 -13.33 3.44 7.14
CA LEU A 228 -12.41 4.06 6.17
C LEU A 228 -11.11 4.51 6.83
N ILE A 229 -11.21 5.22 7.96
CA ILE A 229 -10.03 5.69 8.72
C ILE A 229 -9.21 4.51 9.19
N LEU A 230 -9.84 3.48 9.77
CA LEU A 230 -9.15 2.28 10.23
C LEU A 230 -8.46 1.57 9.05
N GLY A 231 -9.15 1.39 7.93
CA GLY A 231 -8.56 0.75 6.74
C GLY A 231 -7.37 1.53 6.17
N MET A 232 -7.47 2.87 6.10
CA MET A 232 -6.38 3.72 5.64
C MET A 232 -5.19 3.67 6.59
N LEU A 233 -5.43 3.75 7.91
CA LEU A 233 -4.40 3.67 8.93
C LEU A 233 -3.66 2.33 8.84
N THR A 234 -4.40 1.21 8.81
CA THR A 234 -3.81 -0.12 8.71
C THR A 234 -2.98 -0.25 7.43
N THR A 235 -3.46 0.27 6.29
CA THR A 235 -2.72 0.25 5.02
C THR A 235 -1.39 1.00 5.12
N VAL A 236 -1.43 2.23 5.67
CA VAL A 236 -0.22 3.05 5.84
C VAL A 236 0.76 2.37 6.80
N LEU A 237 0.27 1.83 7.92
CA LEU A 237 1.10 1.11 8.89
C LEU A 237 1.74 -0.15 8.28
N SER A 238 1.00 -0.95 7.51
CA SER A 238 1.52 -2.14 6.83
C SER A 238 2.61 -1.78 5.83
N VAL A 239 2.37 -0.79 4.97
CA VAL A 239 3.35 -0.35 3.96
C VAL A 239 4.57 0.28 4.62
N LEU A 240 4.39 1.08 5.68
CA LEU A 240 5.48 1.66 6.45
C LEU A 240 6.31 0.58 7.14
N TYR A 241 5.67 -0.39 7.80
CA TYR A 241 6.35 -1.51 8.41
C TYR A 241 7.17 -2.27 7.38
N SER A 242 6.57 -2.63 6.23
CA SER A 242 7.28 -3.30 5.13
C SER A 242 8.49 -2.50 4.65
N ALA A 243 8.33 -1.18 4.46
CA ALA A 243 9.41 -0.31 4.04
C ALA A 243 10.56 -0.24 5.06
N LEU A 244 10.25 -0.23 6.35
CA LEU A 244 11.26 -0.23 7.41
C LEU A 244 11.94 -1.61 7.55
N ARG A 245 11.17 -2.68 7.39
CA ARG A 245 11.60 -4.08 7.59
C ARG A 245 12.31 -4.71 6.39
N ALA A 246 12.07 -4.23 5.16
CA ALA A 246 12.56 -4.82 3.91
C ALA A 246 14.08 -5.14 3.84
N GLY A 247 14.91 -4.60 4.73
CA GLY A 247 16.32 -5.01 4.89
C GLY A 247 16.57 -6.44 5.42
N SER A 248 15.57 -7.32 5.44
CA SER A 248 15.65 -8.73 5.89
C SER A 248 15.04 -9.67 4.84
N SER A 249 15.56 -9.61 3.61
CA SER A 249 14.94 -10.22 2.41
C SER A 249 15.07 -11.75 2.27
N THR A 250 15.40 -12.49 3.32
CA THR A 250 15.32 -13.98 3.31
C THR A 250 13.99 -14.53 3.85
N THR A 251 13.05 -13.65 4.21
CA THR A 251 11.86 -14.02 5.00
C THR A 251 10.61 -14.35 4.16
N PHE A 252 10.55 -13.99 2.88
CA PHE A 252 9.28 -14.03 2.14
C PHE A 252 8.83 -15.42 1.65
N LEU A 253 9.67 -16.45 1.69
CA LEU A 253 9.34 -17.82 1.23
C LEU A 253 9.93 -18.94 2.10
N SER A 254 10.50 -18.62 3.27
CA SER A 254 11.09 -19.64 4.13
C SER A 254 10.04 -20.20 5.09
N PRO A 255 9.89 -21.54 5.23
CA PRO A 255 8.98 -22.14 6.20
C PRO A 255 9.31 -21.71 7.65
N PRO A 256 8.32 -21.68 8.56
CA PRO A 256 8.47 -21.17 9.93
C PRO A 256 9.35 -22.00 10.87
N SER A 257 10.14 -22.97 10.37
CA SER A 257 10.88 -23.94 11.19
C SER A 257 12.41 -23.82 11.17
N SER A 258 13.00 -22.75 10.61
CA SER A 258 14.47 -22.56 10.66
C SER A 258 14.90 -21.65 11.83
N PRO A 259 15.92 -22.02 12.63
CA PRO A 259 16.45 -21.17 13.69
C PRO A 259 16.91 -19.82 13.12
N ARG A 260 16.25 -18.76 13.57
CA ARG A 260 16.45 -17.37 13.16
C ARG A 260 17.75 -16.85 13.77
N ALA A 261 18.90 -17.15 13.16
CA ALA A 261 20.17 -16.52 13.51
C ALA A 261 20.11 -15.04 13.10
N GLY A 262 20.08 -14.18 14.11
CA GLY A 262 19.94 -12.75 13.93
C GLY A 262 21.22 -12.09 13.46
N ASP A 263 21.08 -11.19 12.50
CA ASP A 263 21.91 -9.99 12.41
C ASP A 263 21.00 -8.79 12.66
N LYS A 264 20.88 -8.42 13.93
CA LYS A 264 20.30 -7.14 14.34
C LYS A 264 21.40 -6.08 14.21
N LYS A 265 21.46 -5.39 13.07
CA LYS A 265 21.99 -4.02 13.05
C LYS A 265 20.83 -3.02 12.93
N PRO A 266 20.65 -2.10 13.90
CA PRO A 266 19.66 -1.04 13.78
C PRO A 266 20.01 -0.12 12.60
N LEU A 267 19.02 0.18 11.77
CA LEU A 267 19.13 0.91 10.50
C LEU A 267 19.30 2.44 10.66
N LEU A 268 19.83 2.88 11.81
CA LEU A 268 20.04 4.29 12.17
C LEU A 268 21.46 4.56 12.71
N GLU A 269 22.45 3.79 12.28
CA GLU A 269 23.85 4.23 12.44
C GLU A 269 24.18 5.15 11.27
N SER A 270 24.32 6.44 11.56
CA SER A 270 24.81 7.46 10.64
C SER A 270 26.20 7.09 10.13
N ASP A 271 26.37 7.08 8.82
CA ASP A 271 27.62 6.85 8.06
C ASP A 271 28.74 7.88 8.36
N GLU A 272 29.22 8.04 9.61
CA GLU A 272 30.29 9.00 9.92
C GLU A 272 31.58 8.42 10.54
N LEU A 273 31.74 7.10 10.68
CA LEU A 273 32.99 6.54 11.24
C LEU A 273 33.55 5.32 10.48
N GLU A 274 33.77 5.44 9.17
CA GLU A 274 34.83 4.66 8.47
C GLU A 274 35.52 5.50 7.37
N SER A 275 36.02 6.69 7.73
CA SER A 275 37.12 7.32 6.98
C SER A 275 38.44 6.66 7.41
N GLY A 276 38.62 5.40 7.03
CA GLY A 276 39.75 4.56 7.41
C GLY A 276 40.31 3.76 6.25
N LYS A 277 40.95 4.45 5.30
CA LYS A 277 42.07 3.96 4.46
C LYS A 277 42.02 2.46 4.07
N LYS A 278 41.31 2.12 2.99
CA LYS A 278 41.60 0.90 2.20
C LYS A 278 41.93 1.28 0.76
N GLY A 279 43.10 0.80 0.34
CA GLY A 279 43.71 1.12 -0.95
C GLY A 279 42.94 0.58 -2.14
N LYS A 280 43.32 1.11 -3.31
CA LYS A 280 43.00 0.61 -4.65
C LYS A 280 42.96 -0.92 -4.70
N GLY A 281 41.75 -1.46 -4.68
CA GLY A 281 41.40 -2.84 -4.95
C GLY A 281 40.00 -2.80 -5.53
N GLU A 282 39.76 -3.59 -6.58
CA GLU A 282 38.54 -3.63 -7.38
C GLU A 282 37.29 -3.48 -6.51
N THR A 283 36.44 -2.51 -6.83
CA THR A 283 35.24 -2.22 -6.06
C THR A 283 34.24 -3.35 -6.31
N GLU A 284 34.30 -4.41 -5.50
CA GLU A 284 33.26 -5.43 -5.53
C GLU A 284 31.91 -4.76 -5.31
N ALA A 285 31.00 -4.95 -6.28
CA ALA A 285 29.71 -4.30 -6.28
C ALA A 285 28.90 -4.79 -5.07
N ARG A 286 28.54 -3.87 -4.18
CA ARG A 286 27.76 -4.20 -2.98
C ARG A 286 26.37 -4.71 -3.41
N PRO A 287 25.91 -5.87 -2.89
CA PRO A 287 24.58 -6.36 -3.21
C PRO A 287 23.50 -5.43 -2.64
N VAL A 288 22.34 -5.40 -3.30
CA VAL A 288 21.18 -4.66 -2.77
C VAL A 288 20.62 -5.35 -1.53
N SER A 289 20.21 -4.58 -0.52
CA SER A 289 19.71 -5.13 0.75
C SER A 289 18.28 -5.68 0.67
N TYR A 290 17.55 -5.38 -0.42
CA TYR A 290 16.20 -5.84 -0.67
C TYR A 290 15.81 -5.80 -2.15
N SER A 291 14.78 -6.53 -2.52
CA SER A 291 14.22 -6.50 -3.88
C SER A 291 13.42 -5.23 -4.14
N TYR A 292 13.93 -4.36 -5.02
CA TYR A 292 13.26 -3.11 -5.41
C TYR A 292 11.96 -3.37 -6.17
N THR A 293 11.91 -4.42 -7.00
CA THR A 293 10.68 -4.84 -7.68
C THR A 293 9.57 -5.16 -6.69
N PHE A 294 9.87 -6.02 -5.71
CA PHE A 294 8.87 -6.44 -4.73
C PHE A 294 8.43 -5.28 -3.84
N PHE A 295 9.38 -4.42 -3.45
CA PHE A 295 9.09 -3.18 -2.74
C PHE A 295 8.04 -2.34 -3.47
N HIS A 296 8.26 -1.99 -4.75
CA HIS A 296 7.31 -1.19 -5.52
C HIS A 296 6.00 -1.93 -5.85
N LEU A 297 6.06 -3.25 -6.02
CA LEU A 297 4.87 -4.08 -6.24
C LEU A 297 3.90 -4.02 -5.06
N ILE A 298 4.41 -4.01 -3.82
CA ILE A 298 3.58 -3.84 -2.61
C ILE A 298 2.82 -2.51 -2.67
N PHE A 299 3.47 -1.42 -3.07
CA PHE A 299 2.80 -0.12 -3.23
C PHE A 299 1.77 -0.13 -4.34
N ALA A 300 2.06 -0.76 -5.48
CA ALA A 300 1.10 -0.89 -6.58
C ALA A 300 -0.17 -1.64 -6.14
N LEU A 301 0.00 -2.75 -5.42
CA LEU A 301 -1.12 -3.51 -4.83
C LEU A 301 -1.86 -2.69 -3.75
N ALA A 302 -1.13 -1.93 -2.93
CA ALA A 302 -1.71 -1.03 -1.94
C ALA A 302 -2.56 0.07 -2.59
N SER A 303 -2.16 0.59 -3.75
CA SER A 303 -2.94 1.57 -4.52
C SER A 303 -4.26 0.99 -5.00
N MET A 304 -4.26 -0.26 -5.50
CA MET A 304 -5.47 -0.98 -5.90
C MET A 304 -6.40 -1.25 -4.71
N TYR A 305 -5.84 -1.66 -3.56
CA TYR A 305 -6.60 -1.81 -2.32
C TYR A 305 -7.23 -0.49 -1.86
N SER A 306 -6.46 0.60 -1.91
CA SER A 306 -6.93 1.94 -1.54
C SER A 306 -8.10 2.40 -2.41
N ALA A 307 -8.08 2.04 -3.70
CA ALA A 307 -9.19 2.28 -4.62
C ALA A 307 -10.48 1.60 -4.13
N MET A 308 -10.39 0.32 -3.77
CA MET A 308 -11.55 -0.47 -3.31
C MET A 308 -12.04 -0.02 -1.94
N LEU A 309 -11.13 0.25 -1.01
CA LEU A 309 -11.46 0.77 0.31
C LEU A 309 -12.26 2.09 0.22
N LEU A 310 -11.77 3.07 -0.54
CA LEU A 310 -12.39 4.39 -0.63
C LEU A 310 -13.62 4.44 -1.55
N SER A 311 -13.72 3.55 -2.54
CA SER A 311 -14.96 3.37 -3.33
C SER A 311 -16.01 2.50 -2.64
N GLY A 312 -15.67 1.94 -1.47
CA GLY A 312 -16.57 1.15 -0.64
C GLY A 312 -16.91 -0.23 -1.20
N TRP A 313 -16.06 -0.78 -2.08
CA TRP A 313 -16.25 -2.11 -2.70
C TRP A 313 -17.60 -2.28 -3.43
N THR A 314 -18.30 -1.18 -3.74
CA THR A 314 -19.69 -1.23 -4.21
C THR A 314 -19.81 -1.56 -5.69
N SER A 315 -20.87 -2.32 -6.02
CA SER A 315 -21.38 -2.47 -7.38
C SER A 315 -22.10 -1.20 -7.81
N ASN A 316 -21.72 -0.61 -8.94
CA ASN A 316 -22.63 0.33 -9.63
C ASN A 316 -23.70 -0.49 -10.35
N SER A 317 -24.79 -0.78 -9.64
CA SER A 317 -25.94 -1.58 -10.07
C SER A 317 -26.85 -0.85 -11.08
N GLU A 318 -26.31 0.06 -11.89
CA GLU A 318 -27.09 0.80 -12.91
C GLU A 318 -26.90 0.25 -14.33
N ASN A 319 -26.01 -0.73 -14.53
CA ASN A 319 -25.96 -1.51 -15.76
C ASN A 319 -26.17 -3.01 -15.46
N PRO A 320 -27.19 -3.65 -16.05
CA PRO A 320 -27.47 -5.08 -15.86
C PRO A 320 -26.38 -6.00 -16.47
N ASP A 321 -25.47 -5.45 -17.27
CA ASP A 321 -24.36 -6.20 -17.90
C ASP A 321 -23.06 -6.22 -17.07
N LEU A 322 -23.03 -5.59 -15.89
CA LEU A 322 -21.87 -5.59 -15.00
C LEU A 322 -21.97 -6.76 -14.00
N ILE A 323 -21.05 -7.72 -14.14
CA ILE A 323 -20.79 -8.88 -13.26
C ILE A 323 -21.12 -8.58 -11.79
N ASP A 324 -21.82 -9.49 -11.11
CA ASP A 324 -22.21 -9.38 -9.70
C ASP A 324 -20.99 -9.19 -8.77
N VAL A 325 -20.73 -7.92 -8.47
CA VAL A 325 -19.49 -7.46 -7.83
C VAL A 325 -19.47 -7.78 -6.33
N GLY A 326 -20.64 -7.87 -5.68
CA GLY A 326 -20.74 -8.09 -4.24
C GLY A 326 -20.17 -9.45 -3.84
N TRP A 327 -20.61 -10.52 -4.51
CA TRP A 327 -20.08 -11.87 -4.29
C TRP A 327 -18.58 -11.99 -4.55
N THR A 328 -18.07 -11.25 -5.53
CA THR A 328 -16.61 -11.22 -5.80
C THR A 328 -15.84 -10.68 -4.59
N SER A 329 -16.31 -9.58 -3.98
CA SER A 329 -15.72 -9.02 -2.75
C SER A 329 -15.76 -10.02 -1.59
N VAL A 330 -16.91 -10.68 -1.39
CA VAL A 330 -17.11 -11.71 -0.36
C VAL A 330 -16.08 -12.83 -0.52
N TRP A 331 -16.03 -13.47 -1.68
CA TRP A 331 -15.16 -14.64 -1.90
C TRP A 331 -13.68 -14.30 -1.85
N VAL A 332 -13.27 -13.12 -2.32
CA VAL A 332 -11.88 -12.65 -2.19
C VAL A 332 -11.48 -12.57 -0.71
N ARG A 333 -12.34 -12.01 0.14
CA ARG A 333 -12.07 -11.88 1.58
C ARG A 333 -12.10 -13.22 2.32
N ILE A 334 -13.07 -14.09 2.02
CA ILE A 334 -13.15 -15.44 2.61
C ILE A 334 -11.95 -16.30 2.21
N CYS A 335 -11.54 -16.27 0.94
CA CYS A 335 -10.32 -16.97 0.52
C CYS A 335 -9.07 -16.40 1.19
N THR A 336 -9.01 -15.07 1.35
CA THR A 336 -7.92 -14.39 2.07
C THR A 336 -7.85 -14.88 3.53
N GLU A 337 -9.00 -15.02 4.19
CA GLU A 337 -9.09 -15.54 5.56
C GLU A 337 -8.59 -16.99 5.65
N TRP A 338 -9.02 -17.88 4.74
CA TRP A 338 -8.56 -19.27 4.73
C TRP A 338 -7.05 -19.38 4.50
N VAL A 339 -6.51 -18.61 3.55
CA VAL A 339 -5.07 -18.56 3.31
C VAL A 339 -4.35 -17.98 4.53
N THR A 340 -4.91 -16.98 5.20
CA THR A 340 -4.34 -16.40 6.43
C THR A 340 -4.25 -17.43 7.55
N ALA A 341 -5.34 -18.16 7.81
CA ALA A 341 -5.37 -19.22 8.80
C ALA A 341 -4.38 -20.35 8.44
N GLY A 342 -4.32 -20.74 7.17
CA GLY A 342 -3.40 -21.76 6.68
C GLY A 342 -1.92 -21.35 6.69
N LEU A 343 -1.60 -20.06 6.53
CA LEU A 343 -0.25 -19.52 6.67
C LEU A 343 0.20 -19.40 8.12
N TYR A 344 -0.74 -19.29 9.06
CA TYR A 344 -0.46 -19.16 10.49
C TYR A 344 -0.19 -20.50 11.18
N ILE A 345 -0.95 -21.54 10.82
CA ILE A 345 -0.83 -22.91 11.35
C ILE A 345 0.44 -23.58 10.82
#